data_AF-A0A2M9P5H7-F1
#
_entry.id   AF-A0A2M9P5H7-F1
#
_cell.length_a   1.000
_cell.length_b   1.000
_cell.length_c   1.000
_cell.angle_alpha   90.00
_cell.angle_beta   90.00
_cell.angle_gamma   90.00
#
_symmetry.space_group_name_H-M   'P 1'
#
loop_
_entity.id
_entity.type
_entity.pdbx_description
1 polymer ?
#
loop_
_entity_poly.entity_id
_entity_poly.type
_entity_poly.pdbx_seq_one_letter_code
_entity_poly.pdbx_strand_id
1 'polypeptide(L)'
;GLVVHAADIQDRDGAPAVLKSIRHACPWLRHVFADGGYAGPKLRGALDRMGEWTLQIVKRSDTAKGFEVLPRRWVVERTFAWLGRCRRLAKDWEKSIASAEAWI
;
A
#
# COMPACT_ATOMS: atom_id res chain seq x y z
N GLY A 1 -8.52 -1.03 8.03
CA GLY A 1 -7.70 -1.67 6.99
C GLY A 1 -7.64 -0.90 5.69
N LEU A 2 -8.49 0.11 5.50
CA LEU A 2 -8.59 0.98 4.32
C LEU A 2 -8.81 2.41 4.81
N VAL A 3 -8.23 3.39 4.13
CA VAL A 3 -8.48 4.82 4.38
C VAL A 3 -8.56 5.50 3.02
N VAL A 4 -9.68 6.19 2.78
CA VAL A 4 -9.87 7.05 1.61
C VAL A 4 -9.55 8.47 2.04
N HIS A 5 -8.77 9.17 1.23
CA HIS A 5 -8.39 10.56 1.48
C HIS A 5 -8.38 11.35 0.17
N ALA A 6 -8.29 12.67 0.29
CA ALA A 6 -8.23 13.55 -0.87
C ALA A 6 -6.98 13.28 -1.72
N ALA A 7 -7.08 13.52 -3.03
CA ALA A 7 -6.04 13.17 -4.00
C ALA A 7 -4.79 14.05 -3.93
N ASP A 8 -4.85 15.20 -3.23
CA ASP A 8 -3.71 16.08 -2.98
C ASP A 8 -2.78 15.56 -1.87
N ILE A 9 -3.25 14.58 -1.07
CA ILE A 9 -2.46 13.94 -0.04
C ILE A 9 -1.60 12.85 -0.67
N GLN A 10 -0.28 12.99 -0.54
CA GLN A 10 0.65 11.98 -1.02
C GLN A 10 0.55 10.69 -0.20
N ASP A 11 0.75 9.55 -0.86
CA ASP A 11 0.64 8.24 -0.21
C ASP A 11 1.55 8.10 1.03
N ARG A 12 2.73 8.72 1.00
CA ARG A 12 3.67 8.75 2.14
C ARG A 12 3.11 9.43 3.39
N ASP A 13 2.23 10.41 3.20
CA ASP A 13 1.60 11.18 4.27
C ASP A 13 0.28 10.51 4.71
N GLY A 14 -0.39 9.77 3.82
CA GLY A 14 -1.58 8.97 4.13
C GLY A 14 -1.30 7.61 4.81
N ALA A 15 -0.16 6.98 4.51
CA ALA A 15 0.20 5.64 5.00
C ALA A 15 0.10 5.44 6.53
N PRO A 16 0.47 6.40 7.40
CA PRO A 16 0.30 6.26 8.85
C PRO A 16 -1.15 6.00 9.28
N ALA A 17 -2.13 6.63 8.63
CA ALA A 17 -3.55 6.45 8.96
C ALA A 17 -4.00 5.02 8.63
N VAL A 18 -3.59 4.50 7.47
CA VAL A 18 -3.88 3.14 7.04
C VAL A 18 -3.28 2.12 8.02
N LEU A 19 -1.99 2.25 8.35
CA LEU A 19 -1.28 1.33 9.23
C LEU A 19 -1.82 1.36 10.67
N LYS A 20 -2.23 2.55 11.17
CA LYS A 20 -2.95 2.66 12.45
C LYS A 20 -4.26 1.88 12.44
N SER A 21 -5.05 1.99 11.36
CA SER A 21 -6.31 1.24 11.23
C SER A 21 -6.09 -0.28 11.17
N ILE A 22 -4.99 -0.73 10.55
CA ILE A 22 -4.64 -2.15 10.42
C ILE A 22 -4.17 -2.71 11.77
N ARG A 23 -3.47 -1.93 12.59
CA ARG A 23 -2.97 -2.40 13.89
C ARG A 23 -4.08 -2.94 14.79
N HIS A 24 -5.28 -2.34 14.73
CA HIS A 24 -6.44 -2.81 15.49
C HIS A 24 -6.99 -4.13 14.93
N ALA A 25 -7.12 -4.25 13.61
CA ALA A 25 -7.68 -5.44 12.96
C ALA A 25 -6.71 -6.64 12.93
N CYS A 26 -5.41 -6.35 12.79
CA CYS A 26 -4.33 -7.33 12.65
C CYS A 26 -3.19 -7.01 13.63
N PRO A 27 -3.37 -7.20 14.95
CA PRO A 27 -2.36 -6.87 15.96
C PRO A 27 -1.08 -7.74 15.88
N TRP A 28 -1.11 -8.80 15.08
CA TRP A 28 0.04 -9.66 14.78
C TRP A 28 0.84 -9.19 13.55
N LEU A 29 0.35 -8.23 12.76
CA LEU A 29 1.10 -7.72 11.62
C LEU A 29 2.29 -6.89 12.11
N ARG A 30 3.48 -7.24 11.62
CA ARG A 30 4.75 -6.58 11.98
C ARG A 30 5.53 -6.09 10.77
N HIS A 31 5.54 -6.84 9.67
CA HIS A 31 6.40 -6.58 8.52
C HIS A 31 5.65 -5.84 7.41
N VAL A 32 6.20 -4.71 6.98
CA VAL A 32 5.64 -3.85 5.91
C VAL A 32 6.68 -3.67 4.83
N PHE A 33 6.34 -4.04 3.60
CA PHE A 33 7.15 -3.74 2.42
C PHE A 33 6.71 -2.39 1.84
N ALA A 34 7.66 -1.53 1.52
CA ALA A 34 7.39 -0.26 0.85
C ALA A 34 8.46 0.04 -0.20
N ASP A 35 8.15 0.87 -1.20
CA ASP A 35 9.13 1.29 -2.20
C ASP A 35 9.99 2.49 -1.72
N GLY A 36 10.88 2.96 -2.58
CA GLY A 36 11.77 4.08 -2.28
C GLY A 36 11.07 5.40 -1.93
N GLY A 37 9.80 5.59 -2.34
CA GLY A 37 9.01 6.78 -2.00
C GLY A 37 8.72 6.92 -0.51
N TYR A 38 8.84 5.83 0.25
CA TYR A 38 8.60 5.76 1.69
C TYR A 38 9.87 5.69 2.54
N ALA A 39 11.05 5.80 1.92
CA ALA A 39 12.34 5.71 2.62
C ALA A 39 12.63 6.88 3.58
N GLY A 40 11.81 7.93 3.56
CA GLY A 40 11.98 9.11 4.42
C GLY A 40 11.67 8.86 5.90
N PRO A 41 12.11 9.77 6.79
CA PRO A 41 11.95 9.62 8.24
C PRO A 41 10.49 9.71 8.71
N LYS A 42 9.61 10.33 7.91
CA LYS A 42 8.19 10.56 8.26
C LYS A 42 7.46 9.26 8.61
N LEU A 43 7.48 8.27 7.71
CA LEU A 43 6.75 7.02 7.93
C LEU A 43 7.35 6.23 9.09
N ARG A 44 8.68 6.15 9.16
CA ARG A 44 9.38 5.45 10.26
C ARG A 44 9.01 6.06 11.62
N GLY A 45 9.15 7.37 11.78
CA GLY A 45 8.80 8.05 13.03
C GLY A 45 7.30 8.01 13.37
N ALA A 46 6.42 7.90 12.37
CA ALA A 46 5.01 7.65 12.62
C ALA A 46 4.78 6.24 13.19
N LEU A 47 5.47 5.22 12.64
CA LEU A 47 5.33 3.84 13.06
C LEU A 47 5.92 3.54 14.44
N ASP A 48 7.01 4.23 14.82
CA ASP A 48 7.63 4.07 16.14
C ASP A 48 6.62 4.30 17.30
N ARG A 49 5.63 5.17 17.08
CA ARG A 49 4.57 5.46 18.06
C ARG A 49 3.37 4.50 18.00
N MET A 50 3.33 3.61 17.01
CA MET A 50 2.19 2.71 16.74
C MET A 50 2.48 1.24 17.06
N GLY A 51 3.68 0.93 17.53
CA GLY A 51 4.11 -0.40 17.96
C GLY A 51 5.38 -0.87 17.27
N GLU A 52 5.74 -2.14 17.47
CA GLU A 52 6.88 -2.74 16.77
C GLU A 52 6.52 -3.06 15.33
N TRP A 53 7.23 -2.42 14.40
CA TRP A 53 7.10 -2.58 12.96
C TRP A 53 8.47 -2.80 12.31
N THR A 54 8.51 -3.70 11.33
CA THR A 54 9.65 -3.86 10.43
C THR A 54 9.29 -3.25 9.08
N LEU A 55 9.83 -2.07 8.80
CA LEU A 55 9.66 -1.40 7.49
C LEU A 55 10.82 -1.78 6.57
N GLN A 56 10.54 -2.63 5.58
CA GLN A 56 11.49 -3.03 4.55
C GLN A 56 11.28 -2.20 3.28
N ILE A 57 12.25 -1.33 2.98
CA ILE A 57 12.27 -0.56 1.74
C ILE A 57 12.86 -1.42 0.61
N VAL A 58 12.05 -1.70 -0.40
CA VAL A 58 12.45 -2.38 -1.63
C VAL A 58 12.61 -1.34 -2.74
N LYS A 59 13.86 -1.00 -3.07
CA LYS A 59 14.18 -0.12 -4.18
C LYS A 59 15.19 -0.78 -5.12
N ARG A 60 15.18 -0.34 -6.37
CA ARG A 60 16.21 -0.67 -7.37
C ARG A 60 17.58 -0.19 -6.87
N SER A 61 18.64 -0.88 -7.25
CA SER A 61 19.99 -0.33 -7.07
C SER A 61 20.13 0.97 -7.89
N ASP A 62 20.79 1.97 -7.30
CA ASP A 62 21.04 3.26 -7.96
C ASP A 62 22.02 3.08 -9.15
N THR A 63 22.77 1.97 -9.20
CA THR A 63 23.70 1.61 -10.28
C THR A 63 23.13 0.62 -11.31
N ALA A 64 21.90 0.13 -11.12
CA ALA A 64 21.30 -0.84 -12.02
C ALA A 64 21.07 -0.23 -13.41
N LYS A 65 21.50 -0.95 -14.45
CA LYS A 65 21.23 -0.61 -15.85
C LYS A 65 20.14 -1.53 -16.39
N GLY A 66 19.09 -0.94 -16.97
CA GLY A 66 17.95 -1.69 -17.52
C GLY A 66 16.92 -2.11 -16.48
N PHE A 67 16.19 -3.18 -16.78
CA PHE A 67 15.13 -3.70 -15.92
C PHE A 67 15.70 -4.62 -14.84
N GLU A 68 15.32 -4.37 -13.59
CA GLU A 68 15.66 -5.19 -12.43
C GLU A 68 14.37 -5.71 -11.80
N VAL A 69 14.28 -7.03 -11.59
CA VAL A 69 13.13 -7.63 -10.91
C VAL A 69 13.22 -7.33 -9.42
N LEU A 70 12.29 -6.51 -8.93
CA LEU A 70 12.19 -6.21 -7.51
C LEU A 70 11.30 -7.22 -6.79
N PRO A 71 11.73 -7.74 -5.62
CA PRO A 71 10.93 -8.68 -4.86
C PRO A 71 9.61 -8.02 -4.44
N ARG A 72 8.51 -8.78 -4.50
CA ARG A 72 7.16 -8.39 -4.04
C ARG A 72 6.54 -7.14 -4.71
N ARG A 73 7.16 -6.57 -5.76
CA ARG A 73 6.71 -5.31 -6.39
C ARG A 73 5.31 -5.34 -7.01
N TRP A 74 4.86 -6.49 -7.51
CA TRP A 74 3.60 -6.62 -8.25
C TRP A 74 2.55 -7.46 -7.53
N VAL A 75 2.71 -7.72 -6.22
CA VAL A 75 1.81 -8.65 -5.52
C VAL A 75 0.38 -8.14 -5.51
N VAL A 76 0.19 -6.85 -5.25
CA VAL A 76 -1.14 -6.22 -5.15
C VAL A 76 -1.78 -6.10 -6.52
N GLU A 77 -1.07 -5.53 -7.49
CA GLU A 77 -1.56 -5.34 -8.86
C GLU A 77 -1.83 -6.67 -9.55
N ARG A 78 -1.03 -7.71 -9.28
CA ARG A 78 -1.27 -9.05 -9.82
C ARG A 78 -2.57 -9.64 -9.28
N THR A 79 -2.82 -9.51 -7.98
CA THR A 79 -4.10 -9.92 -7.39
C THR A 79 -5.25 -9.19 -8.09
N PHE A 80 -5.16 -7.86 -8.24
CA PHE A 80 -6.20 -7.11 -8.95
C PHE A 80 -6.32 -7.48 -10.43
N ALA A 81 -5.22 -7.79 -11.12
CA ALA A 81 -5.25 -8.26 -12.50
C ALA A 81 -5.96 -9.61 -12.63
N TRP A 82 -5.85 -10.49 -11.63
CA TRP A 82 -6.62 -11.73 -11.58
C TRP A 82 -8.10 -11.48 -11.28
N LEU A 83 -8.41 -10.63 -10.29
CA LEU A 83 -9.80 -10.29 -9.96
C LEU A 83 -10.50 -9.60 -11.13
N GLY A 84 -9.81 -8.72 -11.85
CA GLY A 84 -10.36 -8.05 -13.04
C GLY A 84 -10.70 -9.01 -14.20
N ARG A 85 -10.13 -10.22 -14.23
CA ARG A 85 -10.53 -11.26 -15.20
C ARG A 85 -11.83 -11.96 -14.82
N CYS A 86 -12.29 -11.83 -13.58
CA CYS A 86 -13.58 -12.33 -13.15
C CYS A 86 -14.66 -11.26 -13.39
N ARG A 87 -15.62 -11.53 -14.29
CA ARG A 87 -16.67 -10.58 -14.71
C ARG A 87 -17.37 -9.84 -13.55
N ARG A 88 -17.60 -10.51 -12.42
CA ARG A 88 -18.27 -9.92 -11.25
C ARG A 88 -17.40 -8.97 -10.41
N LEU A 89 -16.09 -9.01 -10.59
CA LEU A 89 -15.11 -8.25 -9.81
C LEU A 89 -14.38 -7.20 -10.66
N ALA A 90 -14.77 -7.02 -11.92
CA ALA A 90 -14.24 -5.99 -12.80
C ALA A 90 -14.66 -4.60 -12.30
N LYS A 91 -13.67 -3.70 -12.13
CA LYS A 91 -13.80 -2.39 -11.48
C LYS A 91 -14.63 -1.37 -12.27
N ASP A 92 -14.75 -1.56 -13.58
CA ASP A 92 -15.23 -0.51 -14.51
C ASP A 92 -16.75 -0.29 -14.54
N TRP A 93 -17.49 -0.63 -13.47
CA TRP A 93 -18.94 -0.43 -13.42
C TRP A 93 -19.41 0.58 -12.37
N GLU A 94 -18.48 1.27 -11.70
CA GLU A 94 -18.78 2.13 -10.56
C GLU A 94 -19.17 3.54 -11.00
N LYS A 95 -20.37 3.98 -10.60
CA LYS A 95 -20.95 5.29 -10.95
C LYS A 95 -20.82 6.33 -9.84
N SER A 96 -20.57 5.90 -8.61
CA SER A 96 -20.55 6.76 -7.42
C SER A 96 -19.37 6.43 -6.51
N ILE A 97 -18.94 7.40 -5.70
CA ILE A 97 -17.85 7.23 -4.72
C ILE A 97 -18.16 6.08 -3.77
N ALA A 98 -19.38 6.00 -3.24
CA ALA A 98 -19.78 4.91 -2.34
C ALA A 98 -19.69 3.53 -3.01
N SER A 99 -19.99 3.43 -4.32
CA SER A 99 -19.81 2.19 -5.07
C SER A 99 -18.33 1.84 -5.22
N ALA A 100 -17.47 2.83 -5.39
CA ALA A 100 -16.03 2.64 -5.50
C ALA A 100 -15.35 2.27 -4.19
N GLU A 101 -15.80 2.85 -3.08
CA GLU A 101 -15.32 2.49 -1.75
C GLU A 101 -15.73 1.06 -1.38
N ALA A 102 -16.92 0.60 -1.77
CA ALA A 102 -17.42 -0.74 -1.45
C ALA A 102 -16.66 -1.88 -2.16
N TRP A 103 -15.92 -1.58 -3.23
CA TRP A 103 -15.16 -2.57 -3.97
C TRP A 103 -13.77 -2.85 -3.37
N ILE A 104 -13.26 -1.94 -2.53
CA ILE A 104 -11.93 -2.03 -1.89
C ILE A 104 -12.05 -2.58 -0.46
#